data_AF-A0A7V4GZT9-F1
#
_entry.id   AF-A0A7V4GZT9-F1
#
_cell.length_a   1.000
_cell.length_b   1.000
_cell.length_c   1.000
_cell.angle_alpha   90.00
_cell.angle_beta   90.00
_cell.angle_gamma   90.00
#
_symmetry.space_group_name_H-M   'P 1'
#
loop_
_entity.id
_entity.type
_entity.pdbx_description
1 polymer ?
#
loop_
_entity_poly.entity_id
_entity_poly.type
_entity_poly.pdbx_seq_one_letter_code
_entity_poly.pdbx_strand_id
1 'polypeptide(L)'
;MKAPYLIRRSSGWLVLAALPVMAQEPVTLTASDFFNQPGQYFRAYANAPQTTVDVSGLLGEASNQPQAWNFVLGPRDVVYRYDYLAADEVPQSVDFPGATLAERKSDESGAQATAWLFFTQDPSRGRVVQGFYDP
;
A
#
# COMPACT_ATOMS: atom_id res chain seq x y z
N MET A 1 80.37 11.64 -17.23
CA MET A 1 80.24 11.73 -15.76
C MET A 1 78.77 11.52 -15.40
N LYS A 2 78.51 10.71 -14.36
CA LYS A 2 77.19 10.15 -13.98
C LYS A 2 76.19 11.22 -13.49
N ALA A 3 74.91 11.03 -13.79
CA ALA A 3 73.80 11.42 -12.92
C ALA A 3 72.75 10.28 -12.90
N PRO A 4 72.30 9.80 -11.73
CA PRO A 4 71.49 8.58 -11.61
C PRO A 4 69.98 8.82 -11.75
N TYR A 5 69.28 7.81 -12.29
CA TYR A 5 67.82 7.71 -12.36
C TYR A 5 67.22 7.52 -10.95
N LEU A 6 66.29 8.39 -10.55
CA LEU A 6 65.44 8.18 -9.37
C LEU A 6 64.18 7.38 -9.77
N ILE A 7 64.10 6.13 -9.33
CA ILE A 7 62.88 5.31 -9.39
C ILE A 7 62.00 5.70 -8.21
N ARG A 8 60.90 6.42 -8.48
CA ARG A 8 59.88 6.76 -7.47
C ARG A 8 58.88 5.61 -7.42
N ARG A 9 58.93 4.76 -6.39
CA ARG A 9 57.88 3.77 -6.08
C ARG A 9 56.70 4.50 -5.42
N SER A 10 55.58 4.60 -6.12
CA SER A 10 54.32 5.06 -5.50
C SER A 10 53.58 3.86 -4.90
N SER A 11 53.57 3.78 -3.58
CA SER A 11 52.69 2.87 -2.83
C SER A 11 51.24 3.35 -2.97
N GLY A 12 50.47 2.71 -3.85
CA GLY A 12 49.03 2.95 -3.97
C GLY A 12 48.28 2.34 -2.79
N TRP A 13 47.71 3.19 -1.95
CA TRP A 13 46.73 2.78 -0.95
C TRP A 13 45.37 2.57 -1.65
N LEU A 14 44.86 1.34 -1.63
CA LEU A 14 43.47 1.04 -1.98
C LEU A 14 42.56 1.61 -0.89
N VAL A 15 41.78 2.64 -1.23
CA VAL A 15 40.68 3.11 -0.39
C VAL A 15 39.45 2.28 -0.72
N LEU A 16 39.04 1.41 0.20
CA LEU A 16 37.74 0.75 0.13
C LEU A 16 36.67 1.83 0.42
N ALA A 17 35.96 2.27 -0.60
CA ALA A 17 34.81 3.16 -0.41
C ALA A 17 33.67 2.35 0.23
N ALA A 18 33.39 2.60 1.50
CA ALA A 18 32.18 2.14 2.15
C ALA A 18 30.99 2.90 1.54
N LEU A 19 30.16 2.21 0.76
CA LEU A 19 28.87 2.76 0.32
C LEU A 19 27.96 2.87 1.55
N PRO A 20 27.36 4.05 1.82
CA PRO A 20 26.40 4.17 2.90
C PRO A 20 25.18 3.32 2.54
N VAL A 21 24.91 2.28 3.34
CA VAL A 21 23.60 1.65 3.37
C VAL A 21 22.66 2.70 3.95
N MET A 22 21.84 3.31 3.10
CA MET A 22 20.75 4.18 3.53
C MET A 22 19.80 3.32 4.35
N ALA A 23 19.84 3.45 5.68
CA ALA A 23 18.81 2.89 6.54
C ALA A 23 17.48 3.56 6.14
N GLN A 24 16.56 2.81 5.55
CA GLN A 24 15.19 3.29 5.35
C GLN A 24 14.54 3.39 6.72
N GLU A 25 14.29 4.62 7.16
CA GLU A 25 13.55 4.89 8.39
C GLU A 25 12.14 4.29 8.27
N PRO A 26 11.58 3.70 9.34
CA PRO A 26 10.22 3.17 9.31
C PRO A 26 9.24 4.26 8.84
N VAL A 27 8.50 3.97 7.77
CA VAL A 27 7.42 4.86 7.33
C VAL A 27 6.40 4.94 8.45
N THR A 28 6.30 6.10 9.09
CA THR A 28 5.30 6.33 10.14
C THR A 28 4.00 6.72 9.47
N LEU A 29 3.01 5.83 9.56
CA LEU A 29 1.64 6.13 9.13
C LEU A 29 0.87 6.77 10.30
N THR A 30 0.24 7.89 10.02
CA THR A 30 -0.59 8.67 10.94
C THR A 30 -2.06 8.56 10.53
N ALA A 31 -2.98 9.00 11.40
CA ALA A 31 -4.41 9.02 11.07
C ALA A 31 -4.74 9.86 9.82
N SER A 32 -3.93 10.88 9.49
CA SER A 32 -4.07 11.68 8.28
C SER A 32 -3.63 10.97 7.00
N ASP A 33 -2.84 9.89 7.12
CA ASP A 33 -2.42 9.09 5.96
C ASP A 33 -3.51 8.09 5.53
N PHE A 34 -4.58 7.94 6.33
CA PHE A 34 -5.70 7.09 6.01
C PHE A 34 -6.87 7.91 5.47
N PHE A 35 -7.48 7.43 4.39
CA PHE A 35 -8.73 7.98 3.86
C PHE A 35 -9.87 7.69 4.85
N ASN A 36 -10.43 8.73 5.44
CA ASN A 36 -11.36 8.60 6.57
C ASN A 36 -12.46 9.67 6.63
N GLN A 37 -12.66 10.42 5.56
CA GLN A 37 -13.68 11.46 5.50
C GLN A 37 -14.60 11.29 4.29
N PRO A 38 -15.89 11.62 4.41
CA PRO A 38 -16.79 11.68 3.26
C PRO A 38 -16.23 12.57 2.14
N GLY A 39 -16.41 12.13 0.89
CA GLY A 39 -15.88 12.81 -0.30
C GLY A 39 -14.44 12.43 -0.66
N GLN A 40 -13.70 11.75 0.22
CA GLN A 40 -12.43 11.12 -0.15
C GLN A 40 -12.67 9.81 -0.90
N TYR A 41 -11.67 9.39 -1.68
CA TYR A 41 -11.69 8.09 -2.33
C TYR A 41 -10.28 7.57 -2.56
N PHE A 42 -10.14 6.26 -2.73
CA PHE A 42 -8.92 5.64 -3.25
C PHE A 42 -9.23 4.66 -4.37
N ARG A 43 -8.19 4.25 -5.10
CA ARG A 43 -8.27 3.25 -6.17
C ARG A 43 -7.44 2.03 -5.79
N ALA A 44 -8.01 0.85 -6.00
CA ALA A 44 -7.29 -0.41 -6.01
C ALA A 44 -7.22 -0.94 -7.43
N TYR A 45 -6.04 -1.43 -7.81
CA TYR A 45 -5.79 -2.06 -9.11
C TYR A 45 -5.74 -3.57 -8.91
N ALA A 46 -6.45 -4.30 -9.75
CA ALA A 46 -6.55 -5.75 -9.67
C ALA A 46 -6.44 -6.39 -11.05
N ASN A 47 -6.17 -7.70 -11.07
CA ASN A 47 -6.35 -8.51 -12.26
C ASN A 47 -7.83 -8.59 -12.66
N ALA A 48 -8.08 -8.94 -13.92
CA ALA A 48 -9.42 -9.28 -14.36
C ALA A 48 -10.04 -10.39 -13.50
N PRO A 49 -11.38 -10.43 -13.35
CA PRO A 49 -12.04 -11.57 -12.74
C PRO A 49 -11.61 -12.85 -13.48
N GLN A 50 -11.48 -13.96 -12.76
CA GLN A 50 -11.02 -15.25 -13.29
C GLN A 50 -9.54 -15.38 -13.69
N THR A 51 -8.72 -14.35 -13.52
CA THR A 51 -7.26 -14.49 -13.66
C THR A 51 -6.64 -14.88 -12.32
N THR A 52 -6.50 -16.19 -12.07
CA THR A 52 -5.71 -16.66 -10.92
C THR A 52 -4.25 -16.32 -11.15
N VAL A 53 -3.71 -15.41 -10.34
CA VAL A 53 -2.28 -15.11 -10.32
C VAL A 53 -1.64 -15.94 -9.22
N ASP A 54 -0.67 -16.78 -9.62
CA ASP A 54 0.18 -17.47 -8.67
C ASP A 54 1.10 -16.44 -7.99
N VAL A 55 0.87 -16.24 -6.69
CA VAL A 55 1.67 -15.35 -5.85
C VAL A 55 2.66 -16.11 -4.98
N SER A 56 2.79 -17.43 -5.12
CA SER A 56 3.65 -18.25 -4.26
C SER A 56 5.11 -17.77 -4.24
N GLY A 57 5.64 -17.30 -5.38
CA GLY A 57 6.97 -16.70 -5.48
C GLY A 57 7.08 -15.23 -5.01
N LEU A 58 5.95 -14.60 -4.65
CA LEU A 58 5.88 -13.25 -4.08
C LEU A 58 5.58 -13.25 -2.59
N LEU A 59 5.10 -14.38 -2.06
CA LEU A 59 4.98 -14.58 -0.62
C LEU A 59 6.40 -14.66 -0.04
N GLY A 60 6.70 -13.81 0.94
CA GLY A 60 7.97 -13.91 1.63
C GLY A 60 8.04 -15.22 2.41
N GLU A 61 9.26 -15.71 2.61
CA GLU A 61 9.51 -16.85 3.50
C GLU A 61 9.03 -16.54 4.92
N ALA A 62 8.57 -17.58 5.63
CA ALA A 62 8.24 -17.46 7.04
C ALA A 62 9.47 -16.97 7.81
N SER A 63 9.46 -15.72 8.23
CA SER A 63 10.58 -15.09 8.92
C SER A 63 10.10 -14.10 9.96
N ASN A 64 10.92 -13.88 10.98
CA ASN A 64 10.71 -12.81 11.96
C ASN A 64 11.16 -11.43 11.43
N GLN A 65 11.47 -11.32 10.13
CA GLN A 65 11.88 -10.08 9.49
C GLN A 65 10.70 -9.45 8.75
N PRO A 66 10.67 -8.12 8.61
CA PRO A 66 9.67 -7.44 7.79
C PRO A 66 9.66 -7.97 6.36
N GLN A 67 8.48 -8.34 5.86
CA GLN A 67 8.29 -8.62 4.44
C GLN A 67 7.95 -7.32 3.70
N ALA A 68 8.59 -7.08 2.57
CA ALA A 68 8.34 -5.93 1.72
C ALA A 68 7.80 -6.40 0.37
N TRP A 69 6.62 -5.91 0.00
CA TRP A 69 6.03 -6.16 -1.30
C TRP A 69 6.11 -4.91 -2.17
N ASN A 70 6.63 -5.08 -3.39
CA ASN A 70 6.67 -4.01 -4.38
C ASN A 70 5.51 -4.17 -5.37
N PHE A 71 4.47 -3.35 -5.21
CA PHE A 71 3.30 -3.34 -6.09
C PHE A 71 3.39 -2.31 -7.23
N VAL A 72 4.55 -1.68 -7.46
CA VAL A 72 4.70 -0.64 -8.50
C VAL A 72 4.40 -1.17 -9.91
N LEU A 73 4.74 -2.44 -10.18
CA LEU A 73 4.55 -3.11 -11.47
C LEU A 73 3.36 -4.09 -11.46
N GLY A 74 2.34 -3.83 -10.65
CA GLY A 74 1.16 -4.68 -10.54
C GLY A 74 0.19 -4.58 -11.73
N PRO A 75 -0.67 -5.61 -11.92
CA PRO A 75 -1.74 -5.62 -12.92
C PRO A 75 -2.75 -4.49 -12.68
N ARG A 76 -3.31 -3.96 -13.77
CA ARG A 76 -4.25 -2.82 -13.76
C ARG A 76 -5.48 -3.07 -14.63
N ASP A 77 -5.82 -4.34 -14.82
CA ASP A 77 -6.90 -4.76 -15.70
C ASP A 77 -8.26 -4.26 -15.20
N VAL A 78 -8.45 -4.26 -13.87
CA VAL A 78 -9.63 -3.72 -13.19
C VAL A 78 -9.20 -2.63 -12.22
N VAL A 79 -9.96 -1.54 -12.24
CA VAL A 79 -9.81 -0.44 -11.29
C VAL A 79 -11.06 -0.38 -10.42
N TYR A 80 -10.90 -0.72 -9.16
CA TYR A 80 -11.95 -0.51 -8.16
C TYR A 80 -11.73 0.85 -7.50
N ARG A 81 -12.76 1.68 -7.54
CA ARG A 81 -12.83 2.92 -6.78
C ARG A 81 -13.60 2.67 -5.49
N TYR A 82 -13.04 3.15 -4.40
CA TYR A 82 -13.61 3.08 -3.05
C TYR A 82 -13.90 4.51 -2.58
N ASP A 83 -15.16 4.93 -2.67
CA ASP A 83 -15.60 6.25 -2.21
C ASP A 83 -16.03 6.19 -0.75
N TYR A 84 -15.66 7.20 0.04
CA TYR A 84 -16.16 7.38 1.39
C TYR A 84 -17.36 8.32 1.40
N LEU A 85 -18.44 7.86 2.00
CA LEU A 85 -19.71 8.57 2.14
C LEU A 85 -20.12 8.60 3.61
N ALA A 86 -20.98 9.54 3.98
CA ALA A 86 -21.63 9.47 5.28
C ALA A 86 -22.59 8.27 5.29
N ALA A 87 -22.65 7.52 6.38
CA ALA A 87 -23.47 6.31 6.44
C ALA A 87 -24.98 6.62 6.25
N ASP A 88 -25.44 7.76 6.73
CA ASP A 88 -26.85 8.21 6.63
C ASP A 88 -27.29 8.55 5.19
N GLU A 89 -26.36 8.71 4.26
CA GLU A 89 -26.64 8.91 2.83
C GLU A 89 -26.89 7.57 2.09
N VAL A 90 -26.63 6.44 2.74
CA VAL A 90 -26.69 5.10 2.13
C VAL A 90 -27.85 4.31 2.72
N PRO A 91 -28.86 3.91 1.93
CA PRO A 91 -30.05 3.22 2.46
C PRO A 91 -29.75 1.94 3.25
N GLN A 92 -28.71 1.19 2.83
CA GLN A 92 -28.30 -0.06 3.47
C GLN A 92 -27.65 0.15 4.86
N SER A 93 -27.36 1.38 5.28
CA SER A 93 -26.81 1.65 6.61
C SER A 93 -27.80 1.40 7.75
N VAL A 94 -29.10 1.28 7.46
CA VAL A 94 -30.15 1.01 8.46
C VAL A 94 -29.88 -0.27 9.27
N ASP A 95 -29.24 -1.26 8.66
CA ASP A 95 -28.88 -2.52 9.31
C ASP A 95 -27.61 -2.38 10.18
N PHE A 96 -26.91 -1.25 10.10
CA PHE A 96 -25.63 -0.97 10.75
C PHE A 96 -25.66 0.35 11.53
N PRO A 97 -26.50 0.48 12.57
CA PRO A 97 -26.75 1.75 13.27
C PRO A 97 -25.51 2.33 13.99
N GLY A 98 -24.46 1.54 14.18
CA GLY A 98 -23.19 1.99 14.76
C GLY A 98 -22.22 2.62 13.76
N ALA A 99 -22.56 2.65 12.46
CA ALA A 99 -21.69 3.15 11.40
C ALA A 99 -21.87 4.66 11.21
N THR A 100 -20.74 5.37 11.09
CA THR A 100 -20.74 6.79 10.71
C THR A 100 -20.28 7.00 9.27
N LEU A 101 -19.60 6.01 8.68
CA LEU A 101 -19.08 6.03 7.32
C LEU A 101 -19.53 4.80 6.55
N ALA A 102 -19.69 4.99 5.24
CA ALA A 102 -19.85 3.93 4.27
C ALA A 102 -18.74 4.05 3.22
N GLU A 103 -18.04 2.94 2.95
CA GLU A 103 -17.09 2.81 1.84
C GLU A 103 -17.79 2.07 0.70
N ARG A 104 -17.95 2.77 -0.43
CA ARG A 104 -18.58 2.26 -1.63
C ARG A 104 -17.54 1.72 -2.58
N LYS A 105 -17.56 0.41 -2.84
CA LYS A 105 -16.77 -0.22 -3.89
C LYS A 105 -17.53 -0.17 -5.22
N SER A 106 -16.94 0.46 -6.22
CA SER A 106 -17.40 0.44 -7.61
C SER A 106 -16.29 0.01 -8.55
N ASP A 107 -16.60 -0.86 -9.51
CA ASP A 107 -15.75 -1.11 -10.67
C ASP A 107 -15.84 0.10 -11.62
N GLU A 108 -14.72 0.78 -11.90
CA GLU A 108 -14.72 1.97 -12.78
C GLU A 108 -15.09 1.62 -14.23
N SER A 109 -15.04 0.34 -14.64
CA SER A 109 -15.57 -0.11 -15.94
C SER A 109 -17.11 -0.16 -15.97
N GLY A 110 -17.76 -0.13 -14.81
CA GLY A 110 -19.22 -0.27 -14.66
C GLY A 110 -19.73 -1.72 -14.70
N ALA A 111 -18.84 -2.72 -14.70
CA ALA A 111 -19.21 -4.13 -14.91
C ALA A 111 -19.84 -4.83 -13.68
N GLN A 112 -19.73 -4.28 -12.47
CA GLN A 112 -20.24 -4.92 -11.24
C GLN A 112 -21.21 -4.04 -10.44
N ALA A 113 -22.10 -4.71 -9.70
CA ALA A 113 -22.93 -4.09 -8.68
C ALA A 113 -22.05 -3.47 -7.59
N THR A 114 -22.60 -2.46 -6.93
CA THR A 114 -21.90 -1.72 -5.88
C THR A 114 -21.94 -2.49 -4.57
N ALA A 115 -20.77 -2.75 -4.00
CA ALA A 115 -20.63 -3.32 -2.66
C ALA A 115 -20.29 -2.21 -1.65
N TRP A 116 -20.63 -2.44 -0.39
CA TRP A 116 -20.54 -1.44 0.68
C TRP A 116 -19.90 -2.04 1.92
N LEU A 117 -19.04 -1.25 2.57
CA LEU A 117 -18.50 -1.53 3.89
C LEU A 117 -18.89 -0.40 4.84
N PHE A 118 -19.53 -0.73 5.95
CA PHE A 118 -19.99 0.21 6.96
C PHE A 118 -19.08 0.18 8.17
N PHE A 119 -18.59 1.33 8.62
CA PHE A 119 -17.65 1.41 9.72
C PHE A 119 -17.69 2.76 10.44
N THR A 120 -17.03 2.80 11.59
CA THR A 120 -16.76 4.03 12.36
C THR A 120 -15.26 4.13 12.61
N GLN A 121 -14.73 5.35 12.62
CA GLN A 121 -13.34 5.61 13.02
C GLN A 121 -13.28 5.82 14.53
N ASP A 122 -12.46 5.01 15.20
CA ASP A 122 -12.11 5.16 16.61
C ASP A 122 -10.66 5.66 16.71
N PRO A 123 -10.39 6.78 17.40
CA PRO A 123 -9.03 7.33 17.48
C PRO A 123 -7.98 6.40 18.11
N SER A 124 -8.41 5.44 18.94
CA SER A 124 -7.53 4.49 19.64
C SER A 124 -7.47 3.12 18.97
N ARG A 125 -8.53 2.72 18.26
CA ARG A 125 -8.67 1.39 17.64
C ARG A 125 -8.58 1.40 16.12
N GLY A 126 -8.58 2.58 15.50
CA GLY A 126 -8.65 2.74 14.04
C GLY A 126 -10.04 2.43 13.49
N ARG A 127 -10.10 1.75 12.34
CA ARG A 127 -11.37 1.40 11.68
C ARG A 127 -12.10 0.30 12.47
N VAL A 128 -13.30 0.60 12.96
CA VAL A 128 -14.22 -0.37 13.59
C VAL A 128 -15.32 -0.71 12.60
N VAL A 129 -15.23 -1.88 11.97
CA VAL A 129 -16.20 -2.37 10.98
C VAL A 129 -17.48 -2.80 11.67
N GLN A 130 -18.61 -2.32 11.15
CA GLN A 130 -19.96 -2.64 11.62
C GLN A 130 -20.63 -3.71 10.75
N GLY A 131 -20.28 -3.74 9.45
CA GLY A 131 -20.77 -4.77 8.53
C GLY A 131 -20.48 -4.44 7.07
N PHE A 132 -20.99 -5.29 6.19
CA PHE A 132 -20.86 -5.14 4.74
C PHE A 132 -22.18 -5.50 4.05
N TYR A 133 -22.37 -4.97 2.85
CA TYR A 133 -23.46 -5.33 1.95
C TYR A 133 -22.90 -5.54 0.55
N ASP A 134 -23.03 -6.77 0.03
CA ASP A 134 -22.52 -7.18 -1.28
C ASP A 134 -23.62 -8.01 -1.97
N PRO A 135 -24.39 -7.41 -2.90
CA PRO A 135 -25.59 -8.01 -3.48
C PRO A 135 -25.32 -9.07 -4.56
#